data_AF-A0AA50E0W6-F1
#
_entry.id   AF-A0AA50E0W6-F1
#
_cell.length_a   1.000
_cell.length_b   1.000
_cell.length_c   1.000
_cell.angle_alpha   90.00
_cell.angle_beta   90.00
_cell.angle_gamma   90.00
#
_symmetry.space_group_name_H-M   'P 1'
#
loop_
_entity.id
_entity.type
_entity.pdbx_description
1 polymer ?
#
loop_
_entity_poly.entity_id
_entity_poly.type
_entity_poly.pdbx_seq_one_letter_code
_entity_poly.pdbx_strand_id
1 'polypeptide(L)'
;MSQLQLFDYSTLSPDLQVEVKTATERIKLRMKRTAEDIIEIGKDLIAIKEKLPHGQFLPWIATEFEMSKESAGRFMSVASRFPDFRQIDEFKPSLLYLLAAPSTPDEVVEQVIEKAENGETVTAKEVKELKAQLQEKDRVISSFSEERDIYQRQLENVRKELGLRVEAETKELAEEIEAEYQGKIEKLEKDQLTLMDKLADAEESYHSALESFKKNPDPDTKKKCDELRMEYNQMIADIQQVKYKLEKLQRQEDHAVSASLHLERFFGDFNKLMSKHPDALTAMASPYLPDSSLAKIENLANTLEYWAETIQKSVYSARSAKANQIEAVDIEFAEVN
;
A
#
# COMPACT_ATOMS: atom_id res chain seq x y z
N MET A 1 -43.82 -9.56 -13.70
CA MET A 1 -44.78 -8.62 -14.30
C MET A 1 -46.18 -9.21 -14.20
N SER A 2 -46.97 -8.79 -13.21
CA SER A 2 -48.42 -9.05 -13.28
C SER A 2 -49.00 -8.05 -14.26
N GLN A 3 -49.43 -8.52 -15.43
CA GLN A 3 -50.37 -7.77 -16.24
C GLN A 3 -51.50 -7.31 -15.32
N LEU A 4 -51.74 -5.99 -15.26
CA LEU A 4 -52.99 -5.45 -14.73
C LEU A 4 -54.11 -6.04 -15.57
N GLN A 5 -54.68 -7.18 -15.14
CA GLN A 5 -55.98 -7.60 -15.62
C GLN A 5 -56.95 -6.51 -15.19
N LEU A 6 -57.22 -5.60 -16.13
CA LEU A 6 -58.28 -4.62 -15.97
C LEU A 6 -59.56 -5.41 -15.73
N PHE A 7 -60.27 -5.04 -14.66
CA PHE A 7 -61.55 -5.66 -14.35
C PHE A 7 -62.48 -5.50 -15.56
N ASP A 8 -62.98 -6.62 -16.10
CA ASP A 8 -63.83 -6.59 -17.28
C ASP A 8 -65.26 -6.17 -16.91
N TYR A 9 -65.49 -4.86 -16.96
CA TYR A 9 -66.80 -4.26 -16.72
C TYR A 9 -67.87 -4.74 -17.70
N SER A 10 -67.51 -5.26 -18.89
CA SER A 10 -68.50 -5.67 -19.90
C SER A 10 -69.34 -6.88 -19.48
N THR A 11 -68.89 -7.61 -18.46
CA THR A 11 -69.60 -8.75 -17.86
C THR A 11 -70.77 -8.34 -16.96
N LEU A 12 -70.91 -7.05 -16.64
CA LEU A 12 -71.94 -6.52 -15.76
C LEU A 12 -73.08 -5.87 -16.57
N SER A 13 -74.29 -5.78 -15.99
CA SER A 13 -75.39 -5.01 -16.58
C SER A 13 -75.03 -3.52 -16.67
N PRO A 14 -75.59 -2.76 -17.64
CA PRO A 14 -75.24 -1.33 -17.81
C PRO A 14 -75.37 -0.49 -16.54
N ASP A 15 -76.45 -0.70 -15.76
CA ASP A 15 -76.67 0.01 -14.49
C ASP A 15 -75.59 -0.33 -13.44
N LEU A 16 -75.25 -1.61 -13.32
CA LEU A 16 -74.22 -2.08 -12.40
C LEU A 16 -72.81 -1.63 -12.82
N GLN A 17 -72.54 -1.51 -14.12
CA GLN A 17 -71.28 -0.94 -14.62
C GLN A 17 -71.07 0.49 -14.13
N VAL A 18 -72.11 1.33 -14.24
CA VAL A 18 -72.05 2.73 -13.79
C VAL A 18 -71.85 2.80 -12.28
N GLU A 19 -72.58 1.98 -11.53
CA GLU A 19 -72.46 1.91 -10.06
C GLU A 19 -71.05 1.50 -9.62
N VAL A 20 -70.51 0.42 -10.19
CA VAL A 20 -69.19 -0.10 -9.81
C VAL A 20 -68.08 0.88 -10.21
N LYS A 21 -68.15 1.54 -11.38
CA LYS A 21 -67.19 2.58 -11.77
C LYS A 21 -67.23 3.77 -10.81
N THR A 22 -68.42 4.26 -10.47
CA THR A 22 -68.61 5.37 -9.52
C THR A 22 -68.08 5.00 -8.13
N ALA A 23 -68.35 3.78 -7.66
CA ALA A 23 -67.82 3.27 -6.41
C ALA A 23 -66.29 3.16 -6.44
N THR A 24 -65.72 2.72 -7.56
CA THR A 24 -64.26 2.60 -7.75
C THR A 24 -63.57 3.96 -7.60
N GLU A 25 -64.06 5.00 -8.28
CA GLU A 25 -63.50 6.36 -8.19
C GLU A 25 -63.59 6.90 -6.76
N ARG A 26 -64.75 6.73 -6.11
CA ARG A 26 -64.94 7.14 -4.71
C ARG A 26 -63.99 6.42 -3.76
N ILE A 27 -63.75 5.12 -3.95
CA ILE A 27 -62.83 4.34 -3.12
C ILE A 27 -61.38 4.80 -3.37
N LYS A 28 -60.96 4.99 -4.62
CA LYS A 28 -59.63 5.51 -4.96
C LYS A 28 -59.36 6.88 -4.31
N LEU A 29 -60.34 7.79 -4.36
CA LEU A 29 -60.21 9.10 -3.71
C LEU A 29 -60.04 8.99 -2.19
N ARG A 30 -60.77 8.07 -1.53
CA ARG A 30 -60.61 7.83 -0.09
C ARG A 30 -59.24 7.25 0.25
N MET A 31 -58.74 6.31 -0.56
CA MET A 31 -57.41 5.75 -0.39
C MET A 31 -56.32 6.83 -0.51
N LYS A 32 -56.45 7.73 -1.49
CA LYS A 32 -55.58 8.90 -1.64
C LYS A 32 -55.58 9.77 -0.38
N ARG A 33 -56.76 10.17 0.09
CA ARG A 33 -56.89 10.99 1.31
C ARG A 33 -56.30 10.31 2.53
N THR A 34 -56.48 8.98 2.67
CA THR A 34 -55.86 8.25 3.78
C THR A 34 -54.34 8.34 3.75
N ALA A 35 -53.73 8.33 2.57
CA ALA A 35 -52.29 8.45 2.42
C ALA A 35 -51.79 9.87 2.77
N GLU A 36 -52.53 10.90 2.36
CA GLU A 36 -52.30 12.30 2.77
C GLU A 36 -52.47 12.47 4.29
N ASP A 37 -53.56 11.92 4.86
CA ASP A 37 -53.87 11.99 6.30
C ASP A 37 -52.77 11.33 7.15
N ILE A 38 -52.10 10.26 6.67
CA ILE A 38 -50.97 9.65 7.38
C ILE A 38 -49.83 10.65 7.57
N ILE A 39 -49.53 11.48 6.57
CA ILE A 39 -48.49 12.51 6.64
C ILE A 39 -48.92 13.60 7.61
N GLU A 40 -50.15 14.11 7.46
CA GLU A 40 -50.65 15.22 8.29
C GLU A 40 -50.75 14.81 9.77
N ILE A 41 -51.22 13.59 10.06
CA ILE A 41 -51.17 13.02 11.40
C ILE A 41 -49.72 12.99 11.90
N GLY A 42 -48.76 12.55 11.07
CA GLY A 42 -47.35 12.55 11.45
C GLY A 42 -46.80 13.93 11.76
N LYS A 43 -47.17 14.96 10.97
CA LYS A 43 -46.78 16.36 11.20
C LYS A 43 -47.35 16.90 12.51
N ASP A 44 -48.63 16.65 12.79
CA ASP A 44 -49.28 17.06 14.03
C ASP A 44 -48.65 16.38 15.25
N LEU A 45 -48.38 15.07 15.15
CA LEU A 45 -47.70 14.31 16.20
C LEU A 45 -46.30 14.87 16.49
N ILE A 46 -45.52 15.21 15.46
CA ILE A 46 -44.21 15.86 15.62
C ILE A 46 -44.37 17.22 16.31
N ALA A 47 -45.25 18.07 15.81
CA ALA A 47 -45.44 19.43 16.31
C ALA A 47 -45.92 19.48 17.78
N ILE A 48 -46.79 18.55 18.19
CA ILE A 48 -47.24 18.45 19.59
C ILE A 48 -46.17 17.83 20.47
N LYS A 49 -45.44 16.81 19.99
CA LYS A 49 -44.35 16.19 20.76
C LYS A 49 -43.28 17.20 21.16
N GLU A 50 -42.97 18.16 20.30
CA GLU A 50 -42.00 19.23 20.57
C GLU A 50 -42.46 20.21 21.67
N LYS A 51 -43.79 20.35 21.86
CA LYS A 51 -44.39 21.27 22.84
C LYS A 51 -44.66 20.62 24.18
N LEU A 52 -44.82 19.29 24.21
CA LEU A 52 -45.12 18.56 25.45
C LEU A 52 -43.88 18.41 26.34
N PRO A 53 -44.03 18.50 27.67
CA PRO A 53 -42.95 18.20 28.61
C PRO A 53 -42.42 16.77 28.42
N HIS A 54 -41.13 16.57 28.74
CA HIS A 54 -40.49 15.26 28.63
C HIS A 54 -41.30 14.18 29.38
N GLY A 55 -41.54 13.05 28.72
CA GLY A 55 -42.29 11.91 29.26
C GLY A 55 -43.81 11.99 29.11
N GLN A 56 -44.38 13.13 28.69
CA GLN A 56 -45.85 13.30 28.59
C GLN A 56 -46.43 12.85 27.23
N PHE A 57 -45.60 12.75 26.19
CA PHE A 57 -46.07 12.37 24.85
C PHE A 57 -46.68 10.97 24.80
N LEU A 58 -46.04 9.95 25.40
CA LEU A 58 -46.56 8.58 25.32
C LEU A 58 -47.86 8.37 26.11
N PRO A 59 -48.01 8.91 27.35
CA PRO A 59 -49.29 8.92 28.04
C PRO A 59 -50.40 9.58 27.21
N TRP A 60 -50.15 10.76 26.65
CA TRP A 60 -51.12 11.48 25.81
C TRP A 60 -51.57 10.62 24.61
N ILE A 61 -50.63 9.99 23.91
CA ILE A 61 -50.94 9.13 22.76
C ILE A 61 -51.78 7.91 23.15
N ALA A 62 -51.45 7.28 24.28
CA ALA A 62 -52.17 6.10 24.76
C ALA A 62 -53.59 6.44 25.21
N THR A 63 -53.78 7.60 25.84
CA THR A 63 -55.08 8.04 26.37
C THR A 63 -56.03 8.56 25.28
N GLU A 64 -55.55 9.40 24.35
CA GLU A 64 -56.42 10.08 23.39
C GLU A 64 -56.70 9.25 22.12
N PHE A 65 -55.75 8.38 21.72
CA PHE A 65 -55.83 7.67 20.43
C PHE A 65 -55.75 6.16 20.55
N GLU A 66 -55.58 5.61 21.75
CA GLU A 66 -55.36 4.17 22.00
C GLU A 66 -54.20 3.59 21.15
N MET A 67 -53.23 4.44 20.81
CA MET A 67 -52.11 4.07 19.95
C MET A 67 -50.88 3.66 20.75
N SER A 68 -50.09 2.75 20.19
CA SER A 68 -48.76 2.43 20.71
C SER A 68 -47.73 3.50 20.30
N LYS A 69 -46.60 3.54 21.02
CA LYS A 69 -45.41 4.31 20.63
C LYS A 69 -44.98 3.99 19.20
N GLU A 70 -45.06 2.73 18.80
CA GLU A 70 -44.65 2.28 17.47
C GLU A 70 -45.58 2.84 16.39
N SER A 71 -46.90 2.80 16.61
CA SER A 71 -47.88 3.35 15.68
C SER A 71 -47.66 4.85 15.48
N ALA A 72 -47.56 5.62 16.57
CA ALA A 72 -47.27 7.05 16.50
C ALA A 72 -45.92 7.32 15.80
N GLY A 73 -44.89 6.53 16.13
CA GLY A 73 -43.58 6.61 15.49
C GLY A 73 -43.64 6.38 13.98
N ARG A 74 -44.46 5.44 13.49
CA ARG A 74 -44.62 5.18 12.06
C ARG A 74 -45.22 6.36 11.31
N PHE A 75 -46.27 7.01 11.85
CA PHE A 75 -46.83 8.24 11.27
C PHE A 75 -45.78 9.35 11.20
N MET A 76 -45.08 9.59 12.32
CA MET A 76 -44.03 10.61 12.38
C MET A 76 -42.89 10.32 11.40
N SER A 77 -42.45 9.06 11.28
CA SER A 77 -41.42 8.67 10.31
C SER A 77 -41.84 8.96 8.88
N VAL A 78 -43.10 8.70 8.51
CA VAL A 78 -43.62 9.02 7.17
C VAL A 78 -43.59 10.52 6.93
N ALA A 79 -44.07 11.32 7.89
CA ALA A 79 -44.06 12.79 7.77
C ALA A 79 -42.64 13.37 7.66
N SER A 80 -41.70 12.88 8.44
CA SER A 80 -40.30 13.32 8.38
C SER A 80 -39.62 12.92 7.07
N ARG A 81 -39.94 11.73 6.54
CA ARG A 81 -39.29 11.21 5.33
C ARG A 81 -39.89 11.78 4.06
N PHE A 82 -41.19 12.11 4.07
CA PHE A 82 -41.94 12.56 2.90
C PHE A 82 -42.77 13.82 3.20
N PRO A 83 -42.14 14.95 3.58
CA PRO A 83 -42.86 16.13 4.03
C PRO A 83 -43.77 16.76 2.96
N ASP A 84 -43.33 16.71 1.69
CA ASP A 84 -43.96 17.39 0.55
C ASP A 84 -44.25 16.43 -0.63
N PHE A 85 -44.29 15.11 -0.40
CA PHE A 85 -44.32 14.15 -1.50
C PHE A 85 -45.73 14.09 -2.13
N ARG A 86 -45.85 14.66 -3.35
CA ARG A 86 -47.14 14.87 -4.05
C ARG A 86 -47.66 13.64 -4.80
N GLN A 87 -46.86 12.59 -4.93
CA GLN A 87 -47.20 11.34 -5.66
C GLN A 87 -47.55 10.19 -4.68
N ILE A 88 -47.81 10.51 -3.41
CA ILE A 88 -48.18 9.54 -2.36
C ILE A 88 -49.45 8.77 -2.68
N ASP A 89 -50.30 9.34 -3.53
CA ASP A 89 -51.60 8.82 -3.95
C ASP A 89 -51.53 7.39 -4.54
N GLU A 90 -50.38 7.02 -5.07
CA GLU A 90 -50.14 5.70 -5.69
C GLU A 90 -49.67 4.65 -4.68
N PHE A 91 -49.27 5.08 -3.48
CA PHE A 91 -48.74 4.21 -2.44
C PHE A 91 -49.80 3.82 -1.42
N LYS A 92 -49.89 2.50 -1.20
CA LYS A 92 -50.68 1.97 -0.09
C LYS A 92 -50.03 2.36 1.24
N PRO A 93 -50.81 2.58 2.33
CA PRO A 93 -50.27 2.89 3.67
C PRO A 93 -49.14 1.96 4.13
N SER A 94 -49.25 0.66 3.85
CA SER A 94 -48.22 -0.32 4.22
C SER A 94 -46.88 -0.10 3.50
N LEU A 95 -46.91 0.42 2.28
CA LEU A 95 -45.72 0.76 1.50
C LEU A 95 -45.08 2.04 2.03
N LEU A 96 -45.88 3.06 2.38
CA LEU A 96 -45.39 4.30 3.00
C LEU A 96 -44.64 4.01 4.30
N TYR A 97 -45.21 3.19 5.18
CA TYR A 97 -44.52 2.80 6.41
C TYR A 97 -43.25 2.00 6.16
N LEU A 98 -43.21 1.17 5.12
CA LEU A 98 -42.02 0.41 4.76
C LEU A 98 -40.92 1.34 4.24
N LEU A 99 -41.25 2.30 3.38
CA LEU A 99 -40.30 3.26 2.81
C LEU A 99 -39.79 4.26 3.86
N ALA A 100 -40.63 4.64 4.82
CA ALA A 100 -40.27 5.54 5.91
C ALA A 100 -39.53 4.85 7.07
N ALA A 101 -39.42 3.52 7.06
CA ALA A 101 -38.74 2.79 8.12
C ALA A 101 -37.23 3.14 8.14
N PRO A 102 -36.60 3.33 9.31
CA PRO A 102 -35.15 3.59 9.41
C PRO A 102 -34.28 2.48 8.81
N SER A 103 -34.82 1.27 8.69
CA SER A 103 -34.14 0.14 8.06
C SER A 103 -34.19 0.15 6.53
N THR A 104 -34.86 1.12 5.91
CA THR A 104 -34.97 1.25 4.45
C THR A 104 -33.98 2.32 3.97
N PRO A 105 -32.92 1.93 3.24
CA PRO A 105 -31.92 2.87 2.73
C PRO A 105 -32.51 3.89 1.76
N ASP A 106 -31.93 5.09 1.73
CA ASP A 106 -32.29 6.20 0.82
C ASP A 106 -32.27 5.76 -0.64
N GLU A 107 -31.28 4.97 -1.05
CA GLU A 107 -31.17 4.41 -2.40
C GLU A 107 -32.39 3.56 -2.80
N VAL A 108 -32.97 2.79 -1.85
CA VAL A 108 -34.21 2.04 -2.12
C VAL A 108 -35.38 2.99 -2.27
N VAL A 109 -35.45 4.04 -1.45
CA VAL A 109 -36.54 5.02 -1.51
C VAL A 109 -36.51 5.76 -2.86
N GLU A 110 -35.34 6.21 -3.30
CA GLU A 110 -35.15 6.90 -4.58
C GLU A 110 -35.56 6.02 -5.76
N GLN A 111 -35.11 4.76 -5.81
CA GLN A 111 -35.51 3.83 -6.88
C GLN A 111 -37.02 3.56 -6.91
N VAL A 112 -37.67 3.57 -5.74
CA VAL A 112 -39.12 3.35 -5.63
C VAL A 112 -39.90 4.59 -6.07
N ILE A 113 -39.40 5.78 -5.74
CA ILE A 113 -39.97 7.05 -6.21
C ILE A 113 -39.83 7.16 -7.72
N GLU A 114 -38.64 6.91 -8.28
CA GLU A 114 -38.39 6.97 -9.73
C GLU A 114 -39.32 6.02 -10.52
N LYS A 115 -39.54 4.81 -10.01
CA LYS A 115 -40.50 3.87 -10.59
C LYS A 115 -41.93 4.40 -10.55
N ALA A 116 -42.34 4.99 -9.44
CA ALA A 116 -43.67 5.60 -9.31
C ALA A 116 -43.84 6.79 -10.26
N GLU A 117 -42.82 7.64 -10.42
CA GLU A 117 -42.82 8.75 -11.37
C GLU A 117 -42.98 8.31 -12.83
N ASN A 118 -42.46 7.12 -13.15
CA ASN A 118 -42.62 6.48 -14.45
C ASN A 118 -43.95 5.72 -14.61
N GLY A 119 -44.85 5.79 -13.63
CA GLY A 119 -46.15 5.13 -13.63
C GLY A 119 -46.10 3.62 -13.35
N GLU A 120 -44.99 3.11 -12.81
CA GLU A 120 -44.86 1.72 -12.40
C GLU A 120 -45.38 1.52 -10.97
N THR A 121 -46.25 0.52 -10.80
CA THR A 121 -46.76 0.18 -9.46
C THR A 121 -45.72 -0.64 -8.70
N VAL A 122 -45.18 -0.08 -7.62
CA VAL A 122 -44.24 -0.78 -6.75
C VAL A 122 -44.97 -1.48 -5.60
N THR A 123 -44.57 -2.72 -5.30
CA THR A 123 -45.12 -3.53 -4.21
C THR A 123 -44.20 -3.57 -3.00
N ALA A 124 -44.76 -3.78 -1.80
CA ALA A 124 -43.98 -3.98 -0.58
C ALA A 124 -43.05 -5.21 -0.66
N LYS A 125 -43.34 -6.18 -1.53
CA LYS A 125 -42.47 -7.34 -1.77
C LYS A 125 -41.22 -6.92 -2.52
N GLU A 126 -41.37 -6.16 -3.61
CA GLU A 126 -40.24 -5.65 -4.40
C GLU A 126 -39.33 -4.74 -3.56
N VAL A 127 -39.89 -3.89 -2.69
CA VAL A 127 -39.08 -3.08 -1.77
C VAL A 127 -38.26 -3.94 -0.80
N LYS A 128 -38.84 -5.04 -0.28
CA LYS A 128 -38.10 -5.99 0.57
C LYS A 128 -36.99 -6.70 -0.21
N GLU A 129 -37.23 -7.06 -1.47
CA GLU A 129 -36.24 -7.66 -2.35
C GLU A 129 -35.09 -6.69 -2.64
N LEU A 130 -35.38 -5.41 -2.94
CA LEU A 130 -34.37 -4.36 -3.14
C LEU A 130 -33.52 -4.15 -1.88
N LYS A 131 -34.15 -4.09 -0.70
CA LYS A 131 -33.43 -4.01 0.58
C LYS A 131 -32.50 -5.19 0.80
N ALA A 132 -32.96 -6.41 0.52
CA ALA A 132 -32.15 -7.60 0.68
C ALA A 132 -30.96 -7.63 -0.30
N GLN A 133 -31.16 -7.17 -1.54
CA GLN A 133 -30.08 -7.06 -2.53
C GLN A 133 -29.01 -6.05 -2.13
N LEU A 134 -29.40 -4.88 -1.62
CA LEU A 134 -28.43 -3.90 -1.11
C LEU A 134 -27.68 -4.42 0.12
N GLN A 135 -28.40 -5.03 1.07
CA GLN A 135 -27.76 -5.64 2.24
C GLN A 135 -26.76 -6.73 1.87
N GLU A 136 -27.08 -7.57 0.89
CA GLU A 136 -26.15 -8.59 0.41
C GLU A 136 -24.96 -7.96 -0.33
N LYS A 137 -25.18 -6.93 -1.15
CA LYS A 137 -24.10 -6.15 -1.77
C LYS A 137 -23.17 -5.56 -0.72
N ASP A 138 -23.69 -4.88 0.29
CA ASP A 138 -22.91 -4.27 1.37
C ASP A 138 -22.14 -5.32 2.17
N ARG A 139 -22.76 -6.47 2.41
CA ARG A 139 -22.14 -7.60 3.11
C ARG A 139 -20.98 -8.18 2.31
N VAL A 140 -21.18 -8.39 1.01
CA VAL A 140 -20.14 -8.90 0.10
C VAL A 140 -18.99 -7.88 -0.02
N ILE A 141 -19.30 -6.59 -0.18
CA ILE A 141 -18.28 -5.52 -0.21
C ILE A 141 -17.50 -5.49 1.10
N SER A 142 -18.18 -5.62 2.25
CA SER A 142 -17.54 -5.65 3.56
C SER A 142 -16.64 -6.88 3.74
N SER A 143 -17.07 -8.07 3.31
CA SER A 143 -16.24 -9.28 3.40
C SER A 143 -14.99 -9.19 2.51
N PHE A 144 -15.10 -8.62 1.31
CA PHE A 144 -13.93 -8.35 0.46
C PHE A 144 -13.00 -7.30 1.06
N SER A 145 -13.53 -6.29 1.76
CA SER A 145 -12.73 -5.31 2.47
C SER A 145 -11.94 -5.95 3.62
N GLU A 146 -12.59 -6.80 4.42
CA GLU A 146 -11.95 -7.50 5.54
C GLU A 146 -10.86 -8.46 5.07
N GLU A 147 -11.13 -9.27 4.04
CA GLU A 147 -10.12 -10.16 3.45
C GLU A 147 -8.94 -9.36 2.89
N ARG A 148 -9.22 -8.26 2.17
CA ARG A 148 -8.17 -7.37 1.66
C ARG A 148 -7.31 -6.82 2.79
N ASP A 149 -7.91 -6.34 3.89
CA ASP A 149 -7.17 -5.79 5.03
C ASP A 149 -6.26 -6.84 5.69
N ILE A 150 -6.72 -8.09 5.78
CA ILE A 150 -5.93 -9.21 6.30
C ILE A 150 -4.73 -9.48 5.36
N TYR A 151 -4.97 -9.60 4.06
CA TYR A 151 -3.91 -9.81 3.08
C TYR A 151 -2.89 -8.67 3.06
N GLN A 152 -3.35 -7.42 3.16
CA GLN A 152 -2.47 -6.25 3.22
C GLN A 152 -1.59 -6.25 4.48
N ARG A 153 -2.16 -6.57 5.65
CA ARG A 153 -1.37 -6.71 6.88
C ARG A 153 -0.34 -7.82 6.78
N GLN A 154 -0.69 -8.96 6.17
CA GLN A 154 0.24 -10.07 5.96
C GLN A 154 1.39 -9.66 5.03
N LEU A 155 1.08 -9.01 3.90
CA LEU A 155 2.09 -8.50 2.98
C LEU A 155 3.00 -7.47 3.63
N GLU A 156 2.45 -6.56 4.43
CA GLU A 156 3.26 -5.55 5.12
C GLU A 156 4.19 -6.18 6.18
N ASN A 157 3.73 -7.22 6.89
CA ASN A 157 4.57 -7.95 7.84
C ASN A 157 5.71 -8.68 7.13
N VAL A 158 5.42 -9.46 6.09
CA VAL A 158 6.44 -10.15 5.28
C VAL A 158 7.45 -9.14 4.73
N ARG A 159 6.98 -7.98 4.29
CA ARG A 159 7.82 -6.94 3.73
C ARG A 159 8.71 -6.27 4.77
N LYS A 160 8.21 -6.01 5.98
CA LYS A 160 9.01 -5.50 7.10
C LYS A 160 10.06 -6.52 7.52
N GLU A 161 9.68 -7.79 7.65
CA GLU A 161 10.62 -8.87 7.97
C GLU A 161 11.71 -8.99 6.90
N LEU A 162 11.35 -8.96 5.62
CA LEU A 162 12.31 -9.00 4.52
C LEU A 162 13.23 -7.77 4.53
N GLY A 163 12.69 -6.57 4.77
CA GLY A 163 13.48 -5.35 4.86
C GLY A 163 14.52 -5.40 5.97
N LEU A 164 14.10 -5.76 7.19
CA LEU A 164 15.00 -5.90 8.34
C LEU A 164 16.06 -6.98 8.12
N ARG A 165 15.68 -8.09 7.48
CA ARG A 165 16.60 -9.18 7.17
C ARG A 165 17.66 -8.74 6.15
N VAL A 166 17.25 -8.06 5.08
CA VAL A 166 18.20 -7.56 4.06
C VAL A 166 19.12 -6.50 4.65
N GLU A 167 18.61 -5.60 5.49
CA GLU A 167 19.41 -4.59 6.20
C GLU A 167 20.46 -5.25 7.10
N ALA A 168 20.06 -6.28 7.88
CA ALA A 168 20.99 -7.03 8.72
C ALA A 168 22.05 -7.80 7.90
N GLU A 169 21.63 -8.56 6.88
CA GLU A 169 22.55 -9.35 6.02
C GLU A 169 23.53 -8.45 5.25
N THR A 170 23.10 -7.27 4.79
CA THR A 170 23.98 -6.34 4.06
C THR A 170 24.97 -5.65 4.98
N LYS A 171 24.55 -5.28 6.21
CA LYS A 171 25.44 -4.72 7.21
C LYS A 171 26.50 -5.73 7.65
N GLU A 172 26.11 -6.98 7.94
CA GLU A 172 27.03 -8.05 8.31
C GLU A 172 28.05 -8.32 7.19
N LEU A 173 27.60 -8.35 5.94
CA LEU A 173 28.49 -8.49 4.78
C LEU A 173 29.46 -7.29 4.63
N ALA A 174 29.00 -6.06 4.92
CA ALA A 174 29.87 -4.89 4.89
C ALA A 174 30.97 -4.97 5.96
N GLU A 175 30.61 -5.36 7.18
CA GLU A 175 31.55 -5.58 8.29
C GLU A 175 32.54 -6.73 7.98
N GLU A 176 32.09 -7.81 7.34
CA GLU A 176 32.96 -8.92 6.91
C GLU A 176 33.97 -8.46 5.84
N ILE A 177 33.52 -7.69 4.85
CA ILE A 177 34.39 -7.12 3.81
C ILE A 177 35.43 -6.19 4.45
N GLU A 178 35.00 -5.26 5.32
CA GLU A 178 35.89 -4.34 6.02
C GLU A 178 36.95 -5.11 6.82
N ALA A 179 36.54 -6.12 7.61
CA ALA A 179 37.47 -6.96 8.36
C ALA A 179 38.48 -7.70 7.46
N GLU A 180 38.06 -8.19 6.29
CA GLU A 180 38.95 -8.86 5.33
C GLU A 180 40.02 -7.89 4.79
N TYR A 181 39.64 -6.66 4.41
CA TYR A 181 40.56 -5.65 3.90
C TYR A 181 41.49 -5.13 5.01
N GLN A 182 40.97 -4.85 6.20
CA GLN A 182 41.77 -4.45 7.36
C GLN A 182 42.84 -5.48 7.71
N GLY A 183 42.49 -6.77 7.73
CA GLY A 183 43.47 -7.83 7.98
C GLY A 183 44.59 -7.89 6.92
N LYS A 184 44.28 -7.61 5.65
CA LYS A 184 45.28 -7.51 4.57
C LYS A 184 46.16 -6.26 4.70
N ILE A 185 45.58 -5.13 5.09
CA ILE A 185 46.28 -3.87 5.32
C ILE A 185 47.24 -4.01 6.51
N GLU A 186 46.77 -4.49 7.65
CA GLU A 186 47.60 -4.70 8.86
C GLU A 186 48.82 -5.58 8.58
N LYS A 187 48.64 -6.65 7.79
CA LYS A 187 49.74 -7.53 7.40
C LYS A 187 50.79 -6.78 6.57
N LEU A 188 50.37 -5.99 5.60
CA LEU A 188 51.27 -5.21 4.75
C LEU A 188 51.93 -4.05 5.51
N GLU A 189 51.23 -3.42 6.45
CA GLU A 189 51.80 -2.40 7.34
C GLU A 189 52.90 -2.99 8.22
N LYS A 190 52.70 -4.22 8.72
CA LYS A 190 53.73 -4.95 9.48
C LYS A 190 54.94 -5.31 8.61
N ASP A 191 54.71 -5.75 7.38
CA ASP A 191 55.80 -6.03 6.42
C ASP A 191 56.55 -4.74 6.08
N GLN A 192 55.84 -3.62 5.89
CA GLN A 192 56.44 -2.30 5.67
C GLN A 192 57.31 -1.88 6.85
N LEU A 193 56.82 -2.02 8.09
CA LEU A 193 57.58 -1.68 9.29
C LEU A 193 58.87 -2.51 9.39
N THR A 194 58.76 -3.82 9.14
CA THR A 194 59.92 -4.73 9.15
C THR A 194 60.95 -4.36 8.09
N LEU A 195 60.50 -3.92 6.90
CA LEU A 195 61.39 -3.43 5.85
C LEU A 195 62.02 -2.08 6.21
N MET A 196 61.30 -1.20 6.89
CA MET A 196 61.82 0.09 7.35
C MET A 196 62.91 -0.07 8.41
N ASP A 197 62.77 -1.03 9.33
CA ASP A 197 63.82 -1.34 10.32
C ASP A 197 65.09 -1.84 9.61
N LYS A 198 64.95 -2.79 8.67
CA LYS A 198 66.08 -3.28 7.87
C LYS A 198 66.69 -2.20 6.97
N LEU A 199 65.89 -1.24 6.49
CA LEU A 199 66.39 -0.10 5.73
C LEU A 199 67.31 0.77 6.61
N ALA A 200 66.95 1.00 7.87
CA ALA A 200 67.78 1.75 8.81
C ALA A 200 69.13 1.05 9.05
N ASP A 201 69.12 -0.27 9.26
CA ASP A 201 70.34 -1.08 9.41
C ASP A 201 71.22 -1.02 8.14
N ALA A 202 70.59 -1.12 6.96
CA ALA A 202 71.28 -1.02 5.67
C ALA A 202 71.85 0.38 5.42
N GLU A 203 71.12 1.42 5.81
CA GLU A 203 71.55 2.82 5.72
C GLU A 203 72.80 3.06 6.59
N GLU A 204 72.78 2.61 7.84
CA GLU A 204 73.92 2.72 8.75
C GLU A 204 75.14 1.97 8.20
N SER A 205 74.93 0.74 7.72
CA SER A 205 75.97 -0.10 7.12
C SER A 205 76.59 0.57 5.88
N TYR A 206 75.77 1.15 5.01
CA TYR A 206 76.21 1.89 3.83
C TYR A 206 77.00 3.14 4.19
N HIS A 207 76.51 3.96 5.13
CA HIS A 207 77.20 5.18 5.56
C HIS A 207 78.56 4.88 6.21
N SER A 208 78.63 3.84 7.04
CA SER A 208 79.87 3.37 7.64
C SER A 208 80.89 2.91 6.57
N ALA A 209 80.43 2.15 5.56
CA ALA A 209 81.27 1.74 4.44
C ALA A 209 81.74 2.93 3.58
N LEU A 210 80.88 3.92 3.36
CA LEU A 210 81.20 5.15 2.65
C LEU A 210 82.27 5.98 3.38
N GLU A 211 82.20 6.07 4.72
CA GLU A 211 83.25 6.71 5.52
C GLU A 211 84.58 5.98 5.44
N SER A 212 84.55 4.64 5.51
CA SER A 212 85.75 3.81 5.39
C SER A 212 86.44 4.02 4.03
N PHE A 213 85.66 4.01 2.94
CA PHE A 213 86.15 4.30 1.59
C PHE A 213 86.73 5.71 1.46
N LYS A 214 86.09 6.73 2.07
CA LYS A 214 86.61 8.11 2.10
C LYS A 214 87.96 8.22 2.83
N LYS A 215 88.18 7.42 3.87
CA LYS A 215 89.41 7.40 4.67
C LYS A 215 90.54 6.62 3.98
N ASN A 216 90.23 5.53 3.29
CA ASN A 216 91.19 4.72 2.55
C ASN A 216 90.60 4.25 1.21
N PRO A 217 90.80 5.01 0.11
CA PRO A 217 90.24 4.65 -1.19
C PRO A 217 91.04 3.51 -1.83
N ASP A 218 90.50 2.30 -1.75
CA ASP A 218 91.07 1.09 -2.36
C ASP A 218 89.99 0.23 -3.06
N PRO A 219 90.38 -0.75 -3.90
CA PRO A 219 89.41 -1.56 -4.63
C PRO A 219 88.44 -2.37 -3.76
N ASP A 220 88.88 -2.83 -2.58
CA ASP A 220 88.07 -3.67 -1.69
C ASP A 220 87.06 -2.81 -0.90
N THR A 221 87.49 -1.64 -0.41
CA THR A 221 86.58 -0.67 0.25
C THR A 221 85.55 -0.10 -0.74
N LYS A 222 85.94 0.11 -2.01
CA LYS A 222 84.99 0.50 -3.07
C LYS A 222 83.95 -0.58 -3.34
N LYS A 223 84.38 -1.84 -3.52
CA LYS A 223 83.49 -2.97 -3.79
C LYS A 223 82.44 -3.15 -2.69
N LYS A 224 82.87 -3.12 -1.42
CA LYS A 224 81.97 -3.23 -0.27
C LYS A 224 80.97 -2.08 -0.19
N CYS A 225 81.40 -0.85 -0.49
CA CYS A 225 80.53 0.33 -0.54
C CYS A 225 79.48 0.21 -1.66
N ASP A 226 79.87 -0.27 -2.84
CA ASP A 226 78.97 -0.46 -3.97
C ASP A 226 77.94 -1.59 -3.70
N GLU A 227 78.34 -2.70 -3.07
CA GLU A 227 77.45 -3.80 -2.66
C GLU A 227 76.37 -3.31 -1.67
N LEU A 228 76.77 -2.66 -0.57
CA LEU A 228 75.84 -2.12 0.42
C LEU A 228 74.94 -1.02 -0.15
N ARG A 229 75.43 -0.24 -1.12
CA ARG A 229 74.60 0.73 -1.85
C ARG A 229 73.50 0.04 -2.66
N MET A 230 73.82 -1.08 -3.32
CA MET A 230 72.82 -1.86 -4.07
C MET A 230 71.77 -2.45 -3.14
N GLU A 231 72.17 -3.01 -2.00
CA GLU A 231 71.25 -3.52 -0.98
C GLU A 231 70.34 -2.43 -0.42
N TYR A 232 70.88 -1.27 -0.05
CA TYR A 232 70.10 -0.11 0.42
C TYR A 232 69.09 0.37 -0.63
N ASN A 233 69.50 0.50 -1.89
CA ASN A 233 68.60 0.93 -2.96
C ASN A 233 67.51 -0.12 -3.28
N GLN A 234 67.84 -1.41 -3.19
CA GLN A 234 66.86 -2.48 -3.36
C GLN A 234 65.80 -2.41 -2.26
N MET A 235 66.22 -2.16 -1.01
CA MET A 235 65.33 -2.03 0.14
C MET A 235 64.37 -0.84 0.00
N ILE A 236 64.84 0.29 -0.56
CA ILE A 236 63.98 1.44 -0.90
C ILE A 236 62.92 1.04 -1.93
N ALA A 237 63.31 0.31 -2.98
CA ALA A 237 62.40 -0.13 -4.03
C ALA A 237 61.31 -1.07 -3.47
N ASP A 238 61.70 -2.01 -2.60
CA ASP A 238 60.76 -2.95 -1.97
C ASP A 238 59.74 -2.22 -1.09
N ILE A 239 60.18 -1.22 -0.31
CA ILE A 239 59.28 -0.37 0.50
C ILE A 239 58.31 0.42 -0.39
N GLN A 240 58.77 0.94 -1.53
CA GLN A 240 57.90 1.66 -2.46
C GLN A 240 56.82 0.73 -3.06
N GLN A 241 57.17 -0.53 -3.37
CA GLN A 241 56.20 -1.51 -3.85
C GLN A 241 55.14 -1.84 -2.80
N VAL A 242 55.53 -2.00 -1.53
CA VAL A 242 54.59 -2.25 -0.43
C VAL A 242 53.65 -1.06 -0.23
N LYS A 243 54.17 0.18 -0.24
CA LYS A 243 53.35 1.40 -0.16
C LYS A 243 52.31 1.49 -1.27
N TYR A 244 52.71 1.20 -2.51
CA TYR A 244 51.78 1.19 -3.64
C TYR A 244 50.67 0.15 -3.46
N LYS A 245 51.01 -1.05 -2.97
CA LYS A 245 50.01 -2.11 -2.68
C LYS A 245 49.04 -1.69 -1.58
N LEU A 246 49.53 -1.04 -0.52
CA LEU A 246 48.71 -0.50 0.58
C LEU A 246 47.71 0.55 0.07
N GLU A 247 48.18 1.55 -0.66
CA GLU A 247 47.30 2.59 -1.22
C GLU A 247 46.23 2.01 -2.16
N LYS A 248 46.59 0.99 -2.94
CA LYS A 248 45.64 0.30 -3.82
C LYS A 248 44.57 -0.45 -3.03
N LEU A 249 44.96 -1.16 -1.97
CA LEU A 249 44.03 -1.93 -1.12
C LEU A 249 43.09 -1.01 -0.34
N GLN A 250 43.60 0.08 0.24
CA GLN A 250 42.77 1.07 0.94
C GLN A 250 41.70 1.69 0.01
N ARG A 251 42.07 2.02 -1.23
CA ARG A 251 41.08 2.49 -2.21
C ARG A 251 40.03 1.43 -2.54
N GLN A 252 40.42 0.17 -2.64
CA GLN A 252 39.49 -0.92 -2.93
C GLN A 252 38.52 -1.18 -1.78
N GLU A 253 39.00 -1.09 -0.54
CA GLU A 253 38.19 -1.11 0.68
C GLU A 253 37.15 0.01 0.68
N ASP A 254 37.59 1.27 0.52
CA ASP A 254 36.70 2.45 0.48
C ASP A 254 35.59 2.29 -0.57
N HIS A 255 35.94 1.80 -1.76
CA HIS A 255 34.97 1.59 -2.84
C HIS A 255 33.99 0.45 -2.53
N ALA A 256 34.47 -0.66 -1.96
CA ALA A 256 33.63 -1.80 -1.63
C ALA A 256 32.63 -1.46 -0.51
N VAL A 257 33.09 -0.79 0.54
CA VAL A 257 32.26 -0.33 1.66
C VAL A 257 31.25 0.72 1.18
N SER A 258 31.69 1.72 0.40
CA SER A 258 30.79 2.75 -0.14
C SER A 258 29.70 2.18 -1.05
N ALA A 259 30.04 1.22 -1.92
CA ALA A 259 29.06 0.57 -2.79
C ALA A 259 28.01 -0.21 -1.98
N SER A 260 28.42 -0.91 -0.92
CA SER A 260 27.51 -1.63 -0.02
C SER A 260 26.52 -0.68 0.67
N LEU A 261 27.02 0.41 1.25
CA LEU A 261 26.20 1.43 1.94
C LEU A 261 25.23 2.16 0.99
N HIS A 262 25.63 2.44 -0.24
CA HIS A 262 24.75 3.06 -1.23
C HIS A 262 23.58 2.15 -1.61
N LEU A 263 23.82 0.85 -1.76
CA LEU A 263 22.77 -0.13 -2.02
C LEU A 263 21.81 -0.24 -0.84
N GLU A 264 22.32 -0.28 0.39
CA GLU A 264 21.50 -0.32 1.61
C GLU A 264 20.56 0.90 1.69
N ARG A 265 21.08 2.11 1.48
CA ARG A 265 20.28 3.34 1.45
C ARG A 265 19.21 3.29 0.37
N PHE A 266 19.56 2.86 -0.84
CA PHE A 266 18.60 2.70 -1.93
C PHE A 266 17.48 1.71 -1.58
N PHE A 267 17.82 0.54 -1.03
CA PHE A 267 16.83 -0.44 -0.58
C PHE A 267 15.93 0.12 0.53
N GLY A 268 16.51 0.83 1.50
CA GLY A 268 15.76 1.48 2.58
C GLY A 268 14.78 2.53 2.06
N ASP A 269 15.23 3.42 1.18
CA ASP A 269 14.41 4.50 0.60
C ASP A 269 13.29 3.95 -0.30
N PHE A 270 13.61 2.96 -1.14
CA PHE A 270 12.60 2.27 -1.96
C PHE A 270 11.56 1.59 -1.07
N ASN A 271 12.01 0.95 0.02
CA ASN A 271 11.08 0.29 0.92
C ASN A 271 10.17 1.29 1.66
N LYS A 272 10.73 2.39 2.12
CA LYS A 272 10.00 3.48 2.76
C LYS A 272 9.00 4.16 1.83
N LEU A 273 9.32 4.26 0.53
CA LEU A 273 8.42 4.82 -0.47
C LEU A 273 7.15 3.97 -0.60
N MET A 274 7.30 2.66 -0.82
CA MET A 274 6.10 1.83 -1.03
C MET A 274 5.30 1.61 0.26
N SER A 275 5.90 1.70 1.46
CA SER A 275 5.16 1.55 2.73
C SER A 275 4.30 2.77 3.07
N LYS A 276 4.61 3.94 2.51
CA LYS A 276 3.81 5.17 2.69
C LYS A 276 2.55 5.19 1.82
N HIS A 277 2.44 4.31 0.85
CA HIS A 277 1.34 4.30 -0.11
C HIS A 277 0.73 2.90 -0.33
N PRO A 278 0.33 2.17 0.73
CA PRO A 278 -0.27 0.84 0.59
C PRO A 278 -1.58 0.88 -0.21
N ASP A 279 -2.35 1.96 -0.06
CA ASP A 279 -3.61 2.16 -0.77
C ASP A 279 -3.42 2.47 -2.26
N ALA A 280 -2.23 2.90 -2.68
CA ALA A 280 -1.95 3.16 -4.09
C ALA A 280 -1.96 1.87 -4.93
N LEU A 281 -1.41 0.77 -4.40
CA LEU A 281 -1.49 -0.55 -5.03
C LEU A 281 -2.94 -1.01 -5.18
N THR A 282 -3.75 -0.75 -4.15
CA THR A 282 -5.18 -1.07 -4.15
C THR A 282 -5.96 -0.21 -5.15
N ALA A 283 -5.65 1.08 -5.22
CA ALA A 283 -6.27 2.00 -6.16
C ALA A 283 -5.92 1.68 -7.63
N MET A 284 -4.71 1.18 -7.88
CA MET A 284 -4.26 0.73 -9.22
C MET A 284 -5.07 -0.46 -9.75
N ALA A 285 -5.72 -1.24 -8.88
CA ALA A 285 -6.59 -2.35 -9.26
C ALA A 285 -8.07 -1.95 -9.44
N SER A 286 -8.41 -0.65 -9.34
CA SER A 286 -9.79 -0.20 -9.46
C SER A 286 -10.30 -0.32 -10.91
N PRO A 287 -11.47 -0.94 -11.14
CA PRO A 287 -12.06 -1.09 -12.47
C PRO A 287 -12.62 0.23 -13.04
N TYR A 288 -12.60 1.31 -12.25
CA TYR A 288 -13.10 2.64 -12.63
C TYR A 288 -11.98 3.62 -13.00
N LEU A 289 -10.75 3.16 -13.19
CA LEU A 289 -9.64 4.02 -13.58
C LEU A 289 -9.77 4.49 -15.05
N PRO A 290 -9.54 5.77 -15.35
CA PRO A 290 -9.48 6.25 -16.73
C PRO A 290 -8.30 5.64 -17.50
N ASP A 291 -8.44 5.44 -18.81
CA ASP A 291 -7.39 4.88 -19.69
C ASP A 291 -6.04 5.62 -19.58
N SER A 292 -6.08 6.94 -19.42
CA SER A 292 -4.86 7.76 -19.24
C SER A 292 -4.10 7.44 -17.94
N SER A 293 -4.81 6.99 -16.91
CA SER A 293 -4.22 6.54 -15.65
C SER A 293 -3.68 5.12 -15.79
N LEU A 294 -4.39 4.24 -16.49
CA LEU A 294 -3.94 2.87 -16.80
C LEU A 294 -2.61 2.89 -17.59
N ALA A 295 -2.51 3.70 -18.64
CA ALA A 295 -1.29 3.82 -19.44
C ALA A 295 -0.07 4.30 -18.63
N LYS A 296 -0.27 5.16 -17.63
CA LYS A 296 0.80 5.62 -16.72
C LYS A 296 1.26 4.49 -15.79
N ILE A 297 0.33 3.69 -15.29
CA ILE A 297 0.60 2.54 -14.43
C ILE A 297 1.36 1.47 -15.22
N GLU A 298 0.95 1.19 -16.46
CA GLU A 298 1.64 0.25 -17.36
C GLU A 298 3.08 0.68 -17.66
N ASN A 299 3.30 1.97 -17.94
CA ASN A 299 4.64 2.49 -18.19
C ASN A 299 5.55 2.34 -16.94
N LEU A 300 5.00 2.62 -15.76
CA LEU A 300 5.70 2.41 -14.50
C LEU A 300 6.08 0.94 -14.30
N ALA A 301 5.15 0.01 -14.56
CA ALA A 301 5.39 -1.43 -14.44
C ALA A 301 6.52 -1.90 -15.38
N ASN A 302 6.46 -1.51 -16.66
CA ASN A 302 7.50 -1.85 -17.65
C ASN A 302 8.87 -1.29 -17.26
N THR A 303 8.91 -0.08 -16.70
CA THR A 303 10.16 0.54 -16.22
C THR A 303 10.75 -0.26 -15.06
N LEU A 304 9.93 -0.70 -14.11
CA LEU A 304 10.36 -1.53 -12.99
C LEU A 304 10.86 -2.90 -13.45
N GLU A 305 10.23 -3.52 -14.44
CA GLU A 305 10.67 -4.78 -15.03
C GLU A 305 12.04 -4.64 -15.71
N TYR A 306 12.22 -3.59 -16.53
CA TYR A 306 13.51 -3.28 -17.14
C TYR A 306 14.63 -3.05 -16.10
N TRP A 307 14.32 -2.37 -15.00
CA TRP A 307 15.27 -2.19 -13.89
C TRP A 307 15.61 -3.52 -13.21
N ALA A 308 14.61 -4.37 -12.98
CA ALA A 308 14.83 -5.69 -12.39
C ALA A 308 15.76 -6.56 -13.26
N GLU A 309 15.55 -6.59 -14.58
CA GLU A 309 16.45 -7.28 -15.51
C GLU A 309 17.86 -6.71 -15.51
N THR A 310 17.98 -5.38 -15.47
CA THR A 310 19.28 -4.69 -15.47
C THR A 310 20.05 -5.01 -14.19
N ILE A 311 19.39 -4.97 -13.03
CA ILE A 311 19.97 -5.36 -11.74
C ILE A 311 20.47 -6.81 -11.79
N GLN A 312 19.66 -7.74 -12.31
CA GLN A 312 20.07 -9.15 -12.43
C GLN A 312 21.33 -9.32 -13.30
N LYS A 313 21.40 -8.63 -14.44
CA LYS A 313 22.58 -8.64 -15.32
C LYS A 313 23.82 -8.06 -14.62
N SER A 314 23.66 -6.96 -13.88
CA SER A 314 24.74 -6.35 -13.10
C SER A 314 25.25 -7.27 -11.99
N VAL A 315 24.36 -7.92 -11.24
CA VAL A 315 24.72 -8.88 -10.19
C VAL A 315 25.45 -10.09 -10.78
N TYR A 316 24.95 -10.63 -11.89
CA TYR A 316 25.61 -11.73 -12.61
C TYR A 316 27.03 -11.34 -13.05
N SER A 317 27.17 -10.15 -13.63
CA SER A 317 28.47 -9.62 -14.08
C SER A 317 29.45 -9.43 -12.91
N ALA A 318 28.99 -8.90 -11.77
CA ALA A 318 29.80 -8.75 -10.57
C ALA A 318 30.27 -10.09 -9.99
N ARG A 319 29.38 -11.10 -9.95
CA ARG A 319 29.73 -12.46 -9.52
C ARG A 319 30.75 -13.11 -10.44
N SER A 320 30.58 -12.96 -11.75
CA SER A 320 31.52 -13.49 -12.74
C SER A 320 32.89 -12.80 -12.64
N ALA A 321 32.94 -11.48 -12.44
CA ALA A 321 34.19 -10.76 -12.22
C ALA A 321 34.92 -11.21 -10.94
N LYS A 322 34.19 -11.46 -9.84
CA LYS A 322 34.74 -11.99 -8.59
C LYS A 322 35.31 -13.41 -8.77
N ALA A 323 34.62 -14.28 -9.53
CA ALA A 323 35.10 -15.62 -9.85
C ALA A 323 36.38 -15.61 -10.70
N ASN A 324 36.45 -14.73 -11.71
CA ASN A 324 37.62 -14.61 -12.58
C ASN A 324 38.83 -13.97 -11.85
N GLN A 325 38.61 -13.13 -10.83
CA GLN A 325 39.67 -12.62 -9.96
C GLN A 325 40.29 -13.72 -9.08
N ILE A 326 39.51 -14.72 -8.66
CA ILE A 326 39.99 -15.86 -7.88
C ILE A 326 40.83 -16.79 -8.78
N GLU A 327 40.38 -17.08 -10.00
CA GLU A 327 41.17 -17.88 -10.98
C GLU A 327 42.48 -17.19 -11.39
N ALA A 328 42.51 -15.86 -11.54
CA ALA A 328 43.73 -15.12 -11.89
C ALA A 328 44.79 -15.16 -10.76
N VAL A 329 44.36 -15.18 -9.50
CA VAL A 329 45.27 -15.32 -8.35
C VAL A 329 45.84 -16.74 -8.27
N ASP A 330 45.05 -17.78 -8.55
CA ASP A 330 45.54 -19.17 -8.56
C ASP A 330 46.53 -19.46 -9.70
N ILE A 331 46.45 -18.73 -10.82
CA ILE A 331 47.40 -18.85 -11.94
C ILE A 331 48.72 -18.12 -11.65
N GLU A 332 48.70 -16.94 -11.02
CA GLU A 332 49.94 -16.24 -10.61
C GLU A 332 50.71 -16.99 -9.50
N PHE A 333 50.04 -17.78 -8.66
CA PHE A 333 50.69 -18.65 -7.67
C PHE A 333 51.25 -19.96 -8.27
N ALA A 334 50.82 -20.36 -9.46
CA ALA A 334 51.31 -21.57 -10.14
C ALA A 334 52.57 -21.31 -10.99
N GLU A 335 52.85 -20.06 -11.39
CA GLU A 335 54.03 -19.70 -12.21
C GLU A 335 55.27 -19.30 -11.40
N VAL A 336 55.22 -19.38 -10.06
CA VAL A 336 56.38 -19.19 -9.17
C VAL A 336 56.59 -20.44 -8.34
N ASN A 337 57.10 -21.52 -8.96
CA ASN A 337 57.84 -22.61 -8.32
C ASN A 337 58.86 -23.22 -9.27
#